data_AF-A0A174D6E1-F1
#
_entry.id   AF-A0A174D6E1-F1
#
_cell.length_a   1.000
_cell.length_b   1.000
_cell.length_c   1.000
_cell.angle_alpha   90.00
_cell.angle_beta   90.00
_cell.angle_gamma   90.00
#
_symmetry.space_group_name_H-M   'P 1'
#
loop_
_entity.id
_entity.type
_entity.pdbx_description
1 polymer ?
#
loop_
_entity_poly.entity_id
_entity_poly.type
_entity_poly.pdbx_seq_one_letter_code
_entity_poly.pdbx_strand_id
1 'polypeptide(L)' 'MKVKMFCDITGKGAMVNLPMEPRMLLDMQGELLERENLGYILCADVKYYDEDNNEIENIFILNKSLF' A
#
# COMPACT_ATOMS: atom_id res chain seq x y z
N MET A 1 -9.67 -6.69 7.76
CA MET A 1 -10.02 -5.32 7.33
C MET A 1 -9.62 -5.14 5.88
N LYS A 2 -10.50 -4.62 5.03
CA LYS A 2 -10.12 -4.32 3.64
C LYS A 2 -9.45 -2.95 3.57
N VAL A 3 -8.34 -2.86 2.85
CA VAL A 3 -7.58 -1.61 2.65
C VAL A 3 -7.35 -1.39 1.16
N LYS A 4 -7.59 -0.16 0.73
CA LYS A 4 -7.24 0.32 -0.60
C LYS A 4 -5.82 0.89 -0.58
N MET A 5 -4.96 0.35 -1.43
CA MET A 5 -3.63 0.89 -1.71
C MET A 5 -3.68 1.64 -3.03
N PHE A 6 -3.09 2.84 -3.11
CA PHE A 6 -3.09 3.64 -4.34
C PHE A 6 -1.83 4.48 -4.48
N CYS A 7 -1.25 4.47 -5.68
CA CYS A 7 -0.14 5.35 -6.05
C CYS A 7 -0.61 6.37 -7.09
N ASP A 8 -0.58 7.66 -6.72
CA ASP A 8 -1.05 8.74 -7.59
C ASP A 8 -0.20 8.90 -8.86
N ILE A 9 1.10 8.60 -8.77
CA ILE A 9 2.07 8.79 -9.86
C ILE A 9 1.93 7.72 -10.95
N THR A 10 1.79 6.45 -10.55
CA THR A 10 1.62 5.33 -11.51
C THR A 10 0.15 5.12 -11.88
N GLY A 11 -0.79 5.74 -11.15
CA GLY A 11 -2.22 5.55 -11.30
C GLY A 11 -2.70 4.15 -10.88
N LYS A 12 -1.83 3.34 -10.26
CA LYS A 12 -2.14 1.97 -9.88
C LYS A 12 -2.78 1.93 -8.49
N GLY A 13 -3.72 1.00 -8.33
CA GLY A 13 -4.29 0.68 -7.03
C GLY A 13 -4.56 -0.81 -6.87
N ALA A 14 -4.59 -1.25 -5.62
CA ALA A 14 -4.92 -2.62 -5.24
C ALA A 14 -5.80 -2.62 -3.99
N MET A 15 -6.54 -3.70 -3.79
CA MET A 15 -7.30 -3.95 -2.56
C MET A 15 -6.67 -5.13 -1.84
N VAL A 16 -6.38 -4.96 -0.55
CA VAL A 16 -5.76 -5.98 0.30
C VAL A 16 -6.62 -6.24 1.52
N ASN A 17 -6.56 -7.47 2.04
CA ASN A 17 -7.17 -7.80 3.32
C ASN A 17 -6.07 -7.91 4.37
N LEU A 18 -6.18 -7.12 5.43
CA LEU A 18 -5.33 -7.20 6.61
C LEU A 18 -6.01 -8.02 7.73
N PRO A 19 -5.23 -8.70 8.60
CA PRO A 19 -3.77 -8.81 8.54
C PRO A 19 -3.32 -9.71 7.38
N MET A 20 -2.09 -9.49 6.90
CA MET A 20 -1.45 -10.34 5.89
C MET A 20 0.05 -10.38 6.10
N GLU A 21 0.72 -11.41 5.58
CA GLU A 21 2.18 -11.56 5.67
C GLU A 21 2.91 -10.25 5.27
N PRO A 22 3.76 -9.67 6.14
CA PRO A 22 4.41 -8.38 5.88
C PRO A 22 5.19 -8.32 4.57
N ARG A 23 5.77 -9.46 4.16
CA ARG A 23 6.49 -9.58 2.89
C ARG A 23 5.56 -9.39 1.68
N MET A 24 4.37 -9.99 1.71
CA MET A 24 3.39 -9.81 0.64
C MET A 24 2.90 -8.35 0.56
N LEU A 25 2.74 -7.69 1.71
CA LEU A 25 2.36 -6.27 1.75
C LEU A 25 3.46 -5.37 1.14
N LEU A 26 4.73 -5.67 1.42
CA LEU A 26 5.87 -5.00 0.81
C LEU A 26 5.95 -5.23 -0.71
N ASP A 27 5.73 -6.46 -1.14
CA ASP A 27 5.76 -6.84 -2.56
C ASP A 27 4.68 -6.06 -3.34
N MET A 28 3.45 -5.99 -2.82
CA MET A 28 2.38 -5.19 -3.43
C MET A 28 2.70 -3.70 -3.48
N GLN A 29 3.31 -3.14 -2.43
CA GLN A 29 3.76 -1.74 -2.45
C GLN A 29 4.78 -1.53 -3.58
N GLY A 30 5.71 -2.47 -3.77
CA GLY A 30 6.71 -2.43 -4.84
C GLY A 30 6.10 -2.47 -6.25
N GLU A 31 5.09 -3.31 -6.45
CA GLU A 31 4.36 -3.42 -7.74
C GLU A 31 3.60 -2.14 -8.09
N LEU A 32 2.92 -1.52 -7.11
CA LEU A 32 2.19 -0.27 -7.32
C LEU A 32 3.11 0.89 -7.65
N LEU A 33 4.30 0.94 -7.04
CA LEU A 33 5.31 1.96 -7.28
C LEU A 33 6.07 1.75 -8.60
N GLU A 34 5.90 0.61 -9.27
CA GLU A 34 6.79 0.18 -10.37
C GLU A 34 8.26 0.37 -9.98
N ARG A 35 8.67 -0.14 -8.80
CA ARG A 35 10.03 0.06 -8.26
C ARG A 35 11.13 -0.37 -9.23
N GLU A 36 10.84 -1.31 -10.14
CA GLU A 36 11.78 -1.76 -11.16
C GLU A 36 11.99 -0.74 -12.30
N ASN A 37 11.10 0.25 -12.48
CA ASN A 37 11.14 1.22 -13.59
C ASN A 37 11.19 2.70 -13.17
N LEU A 38 10.40 3.14 -12.17
CA LEU A 38 10.12 4.58 -11.96
C LEU A 38 10.04 5.02 -10.49
N GLY A 39 9.74 4.11 -9.55
CA GLY A 39 9.36 4.49 -8.18
C GLY A 39 10.42 5.23 -7.37
N TYR A 40 11.71 5.00 -7.63
CA TYR A 40 12.80 5.66 -6.89
C TYR A 40 13.10 7.09 -7.37
N ILE A 41 12.74 7.44 -8.60
CA ILE A 41 13.11 8.72 -9.24
C ILE A 41 12.02 9.78 -9.02
N LEU A 42 10.77 9.37 -8.86
CA LEU A 42 9.62 10.27 -8.85
C LEU A 42 9.14 10.69 -7.45
N CYS A 43 9.84 10.31 -6.38
CA CYS A 43 9.34 10.44 -4.99
C CYS A 43 7.89 9.91 -4.87
N ALA A 44 7.57 8.85 -5.62
CA ALA A 44 6.24 8.26 -5.61
C ALA A 44 6.03 7.53 -4.28
N ASP A 45 4.85 7.73 -3.69
CA ASP A 45 4.42 7.03 -2.49
C ASP A 45 3.09 6.30 -2.74
N VAL A 46 2.80 5.32 -1.89
CA VAL A 46 1.52 4.61 -1.87
C VAL A 46 0.73 5.11 -0.68
N LYS A 47 -0.46 5.66 -0.94
CA LYS A 47 -1.44 6.01 0.09
C LYS A 47 -2.34 4.82 0.37
N TYR A 48 -2.84 4.77 1.60
CA TYR A 48 -3.63 3.68 2.12
C TYR A 48 -4.94 4.22 2.67
N TYR A 49 -6.05 3.55 2.37
CA TYR A 49 -7.37 3.96 2.85
C TYR A 49 -8.16 2.77 3.37
N ASP A 50 -8.88 2.98 4.46
CA ASP A 50 -9.84 1.99 4.96
C ASP A 50 -11.11 1.92 4.10
N GLU A 51 -12.08 1.13 4.55
CA GLU A 51 -13.37 0.94 3.87
C GLU A 51 -14.24 2.20 3.87
N ASP A 52 -14.01 3.11 4.80
CA ASP A 52 -14.71 4.40 4.95
C ASP A 52 -13.97 5.55 4.22
N ASN A 53 -12.89 5.24 3.50
CA ASN A 53 -11.96 6.18 2.84
C ASN A 53 -11.16 7.09 3.80
N ASN A 54 -10.99 6.70 5.07
CA ASN A 54 -10.02 7.37 5.93
C ASN A 54 -8.60 6.94 5.58
N GLU A 55 -7.69 7.91 5.51
CA GLU A 55 -6.29 7.65 5.23
C GLU A 55 -5.60 6.94 6.41
N ILE A 56 -4.83 5.91 6.10
CA ILE A 56 -4.04 5.14 7.07
C ILE A 56 -2.57 5.57 6.92
N GLU A 57 -2.04 6.29 7.90
CA GLU A 57 -0.66 6.80 7.87
C GLU A 57 0.39 5.69 7.83
N ASN A 58 0.19 4.60 8.59
CA ASN A 58 1.16 3.51 8.65
C ASN A 58 0.49 2.14 8.58
N ILE A 59 0.41 1.63 7.35
CA ILE A 59 -0.19 0.33 7.07
C ILE A 59 0.53 -0.84 7.74
N PHE A 60 1.85 -0.73 7.99
CA PHE A 60 2.64 -1.81 8.60
C PHE A 60 2.39 -1.91 10.10
N ILE A 61 2.22 -0.78 10.79
CA ILE A 61 1.81 -0.75 12.20
C ILE A 61 0.40 -1.33 12.32
N LEU A 62 -0.53 -0.89 11.47
CA LEU A 62 -1.90 -1.42 11.45
C LEU A 62 -1.91 -2.93 11.18
N ASN A 63 -1.20 -3.39 10.15
CA ASN A 63 -1.09 -4.80 9.81
C ASN A 63 -0.56 -5.64 10.98
N LYS A 64 0.48 -5.15 11.67
CA LYS A 64 1.04 -5.82 12.86
C LYS A 64 0.06 -5.85 14.04
N SER A 65 -0.74 -4.81 14.23
CA SER A 65 -1.72 -4.74 15.32
C SER A 65 -2.91 -5.69 15.14
N LEU A 66 -3.17 -6.11 13.91
CA LEU A 66 -4.27 -6.99 13.54
C LEU A 66 -3.89 -8.48 13.48
N PHE A 67 -2.59 -8.79 13.58
CA PHE A 67 -2.05 -10.16 13.54
C PHE A 67 -2.32 -10.96 14.82
#